data_AF-A0A368T0M3-F1
#
_entry.id   AF-A0A368T0M3-F1
#
_cell.length_a   1.000
_cell.length_b   1.000
_cell.length_c   1.000
_cell.angle_alpha   90.00
_cell.angle_beta   90.00
_cell.angle_gamma   90.00
#
_symmetry.space_group_name_H-M   'P 1'
#
loop_
_entity.id
_entity.type
_entity.pdbx_description
1 polymer ?
#
loop_
_entity_poly.entity_id
_entity_poly.type
_entity_poly.pdbx_seq_one_letter_code
_entity_poly.pdbx_strand_id
1 'polypeptide(L)'
;MDHHPPTRAGWERHRTALASHAHRAAQEADPAALADERAERIATAWRAGYRNTRALAAAVGVSPDTVRADLRSQGIDPATDRGAPIS
;
A
#
# COMPACT_ATOMS: atom_id res chain seq x y z
N MET A 1 -19.40 41.03 25.43
CA MET A 1 -19.34 39.86 24.52
C MET A 1 -17.92 39.35 24.61
N ASP A 2 -17.67 38.51 25.60
CA ASP A 2 -16.33 38.05 25.94
C ASP A 2 -16.04 36.74 25.20
N HIS A 3 -15.18 36.83 24.19
CA HIS A 3 -14.59 35.65 23.58
C HIS A 3 -13.52 35.10 24.53
N HIS A 4 -13.91 34.13 25.35
CA HIS A 4 -12.96 33.40 26.19
C HIS A 4 -12.09 32.51 25.29
N PRO A 5 -10.76 32.71 25.23
CA PRO A 5 -9.90 31.84 24.45
C PRO A 5 -9.90 30.44 25.07
N PRO A 6 -9.85 29.36 24.27
CA PRO A 6 -9.78 28.01 24.81
C PRO A 6 -8.55 27.89 25.71
N THR A 7 -8.77 27.37 26.92
CA THR A 7 -7.70 27.16 27.91
C THR A 7 -6.65 26.21 27.33
N ARG A 8 -5.40 26.28 27.82
CA ARG A 8 -4.30 25.40 27.38
C ARG A 8 -4.68 23.91 27.41
N ALA A 9 -5.49 23.51 28.38
CA ALA A 9 -6.07 22.16 28.50
C ALA A 9 -7.08 21.81 27.38
N GLY A 10 -7.82 22.81 26.86
CA GLY A 10 -8.68 22.65 25.69
C GLY A 10 -7.89 22.36 24.40
N TRP A 11 -6.76 23.05 24.21
CA TRP A 11 -5.85 22.82 23.08
C TRP A 11 -5.13 21.47 23.15
N GLU A 12 -4.80 20.98 24.35
CA GLU A 12 -4.23 19.65 24.54
C GLU A 12 -5.23 18.53 24.24
N ARG A 13 -6.45 18.61 24.75
CA ARG A 13 -7.50 17.62 24.46
C ARG A 13 -7.85 17.54 22.97
N HIS A 14 -7.87 18.68 22.28
CA HIS A 14 -8.13 18.73 20.84
C HIS A 14 -6.98 18.08 20.04
N ARG A 15 -5.72 18.30 20.43
CA ARG A 15 -4.57 17.62 19.80
C ARG A 15 -4.58 16.12 20.02
N THR A 16 -4.93 15.65 21.21
CA THR A 16 -5.02 14.21 21.50
C THR A 16 -6.13 13.56 20.68
N ALA A 17 -7.30 14.20 20.52
CA ALA A 17 -8.40 13.69 19.71
C ALA A 17 -8.05 13.54 18.22
N LEU A 18 -7.31 14.49 17.65
CA LEU A 18 -6.85 14.43 16.25
C LEU A 18 -5.81 13.33 16.03
N ALA A 19 -4.87 13.14 16.98
CA ALA A 19 -3.90 12.05 16.93
C ALA A 19 -4.57 10.67 17.02
N SER A 20 -5.62 10.53 17.84
CA SER A 20 -6.41 9.30 17.94
C SER A 20 -7.23 9.01 16.68
N HIS A 21 -7.73 10.04 15.99
CA HIS A 21 -8.51 9.85 14.75
C HIS A 21 -7.63 9.40 13.58
N ALA A 22 -6.43 9.96 13.43
CA ALA A 22 -5.47 9.52 12.41
C ALA A 22 -4.99 8.07 12.66
N HIS A 23 -4.79 7.69 13.92
CA HIS A 23 -4.45 6.32 14.28
C HIS A 23 -5.59 5.34 13.98
N ARG A 24 -6.85 5.75 14.16
CA ARG A 24 -8.03 4.96 13.82
C ARG A 24 -8.21 4.80 12.31
N ALA A 25 -8.04 5.87 11.53
CA ALA A 25 -8.10 5.80 10.07
C ALA A 25 -7.01 4.88 9.48
N ALA A 26 -5.81 4.87 10.09
CA ALA A 26 -4.76 3.92 9.72
C ALA A 26 -5.07 2.46 10.13
N GLN A 27 -5.88 2.25 11.18
CA GLN A 27 -6.38 0.92 11.57
C GLN A 27 -7.62 0.47 10.77
N GLU A 28 -8.40 1.41 10.23
CA GLU A 28 -9.60 1.14 9.42
C GLU A 28 -9.25 0.77 7.97
N ALA A 29 -8.05 1.11 7.49
CA ALA A 29 -7.56 0.58 6.23
C ALA A 29 -7.29 -0.92 6.38
N ASP A 30 -8.20 -1.75 5.86
CA ASP A 30 -8.06 -3.19 5.85
C ASP A 30 -6.74 -3.58 5.15
N PRO A 31 -5.76 -4.16 5.88
CA PRO A 31 -4.47 -4.53 5.29
C PRO A 31 -4.63 -5.55 4.16
N ALA A 32 -5.71 -6.33 4.13
CA ALA A 32 -6.02 -7.23 3.03
C ALA A 32 -6.39 -6.46 1.76
N ALA A 33 -7.27 -5.45 1.87
CA ALA A 33 -7.67 -4.62 0.73
C ALA A 33 -6.47 -3.87 0.11
N LEU A 34 -5.55 -3.36 0.94
CA LEU A 34 -4.32 -2.73 0.46
C LEU A 34 -3.37 -3.73 -0.24
N ALA A 35 -3.36 -4.99 0.21
CA ALA A 35 -2.59 -6.05 -0.44
C ALA A 35 -3.19 -6.44 -1.80
N ASP A 36 -4.52 -6.52 -1.89
CA ASP A 36 -5.22 -6.84 -3.13
C ASP A 36 -5.03 -5.76 -4.19
N GLU A 37 -5.18 -4.48 -3.82
CA GLU A 37 -4.93 -3.36 -4.74
C GLU A 37 -3.47 -3.33 -5.22
N ARG A 38 -2.51 -3.60 -4.32
CA ARG A 38 -1.10 -3.71 -4.70
C ARG A 38 -0.88 -4.86 -5.69
N ALA A 39 -1.49 -6.02 -5.44
CA ALA A 39 -1.35 -7.19 -6.30
C ALA A 39 -1.93 -6.93 -7.69
N GLU A 40 -3.08 -6.27 -7.78
CA GLU A 40 -3.69 -5.86 -9.05
C GLU A 40 -2.78 -4.93 -9.86
N ARG A 41 -2.20 -3.90 -9.22
CA ARG A 41 -1.28 -2.96 -9.88
C ARG A 41 -0.02 -3.68 -10.38
N ILE A 42 0.55 -4.56 -9.58
CA ILE A 42 1.72 -5.38 -9.95
C ILE A 42 1.40 -6.27 -11.15
N ALA A 43 0.26 -6.98 -11.13
CA ALA A 43 -0.15 -7.85 -12.22
C ALA A 43 -0.42 -7.07 -13.51
N THR A 44 -1.01 -5.88 -13.41
CA THR A 44 -1.23 -4.99 -14.55
C THR A 44 0.09 -4.56 -15.19
N ALA A 45 1.07 -4.12 -14.38
CA ALA A 45 2.40 -3.77 -14.86
C ALA A 45 3.12 -4.97 -15.50
N TRP A 46 3.00 -6.15 -14.89
CA TRP A 46 3.55 -7.38 -15.45
C TRP A 46 2.99 -7.69 -16.83
N ARG A 47 1.65 -7.68 -16.98
CA ARG A 47 0.98 -7.90 -18.27
C ARG A 47 1.38 -6.85 -19.32
N ALA A 48 1.64 -5.61 -18.90
CA ALA A 48 2.15 -4.54 -19.76
C ALA A 48 3.64 -4.69 -20.18
N GLY A 49 4.34 -5.72 -19.68
CA GLY A 49 5.72 -6.02 -20.06
C GLY A 49 6.79 -5.61 -19.04
N TYR A 50 6.41 -5.03 -17.90
CA TYR A 50 7.34 -4.75 -16.81
C TYR A 50 7.65 -6.04 -16.03
N ARG A 51 8.49 -6.91 -16.62
CA ARG A 51 8.79 -8.26 -16.11
C ARG A 51 9.92 -8.35 -15.07
N ASN A 52 10.44 -7.20 -14.60
CA ASN A 52 11.51 -7.16 -13.60
C ASN A 52 10.95 -7.02 -12.17
N THR A 53 10.98 -8.12 -11.40
CA THR A 53 10.45 -8.16 -10.04
C THR A 53 11.16 -7.22 -9.06
N ARG A 54 12.45 -6.92 -9.26
CA ARG A 54 13.18 -5.97 -8.40
C ARG A 54 12.75 -4.53 -8.65
N ALA A 55 12.51 -4.17 -9.92
CA ALA A 55 12.02 -2.85 -10.27
C ALA A 55 10.58 -2.64 -9.76
N LEU A 56 9.71 -3.64 -9.91
CA LEU A 56 8.36 -3.60 -9.34
C LEU A 56 8.39 -3.47 -7.82
N ALA A 57 9.24 -4.25 -7.15
CA ALA A 57 9.42 -4.19 -5.69
C ALA A 57 9.82 -2.79 -5.21
N ALA A 58 10.77 -2.14 -5.90
CA ALA A 58 11.19 -0.78 -5.60
C ALA A 58 10.06 0.24 -5.83
N ALA A 59 9.26 0.08 -6.89
CA ALA A 59 8.17 0.99 -7.22
C ALA A 59 7.03 0.98 -6.20
N VAL A 60 6.74 -0.17 -5.59
CA VAL A 60 5.66 -0.32 -4.59
C VAL A 60 6.15 -0.42 -3.14
N GLY A 61 7.47 -0.34 -2.91
CA GLY A 61 8.06 -0.32 -1.57
C GLY A 61 7.97 -1.66 -0.81
N VAL A 62 8.00 -2.79 -1.51
CA VAL A 62 7.92 -4.14 -0.89
C VAL A 62 9.10 -5.01 -1.30
N SER A 63 9.21 -6.20 -0.72
CA SER A 63 10.25 -7.17 -1.10
C SER A 63 9.96 -7.83 -2.46
N PRO A 64 10.98 -8.29 -3.20
CA PRO A 64 10.77 -9.09 -4.42
C PRO A 64 9.97 -10.38 -4.17
N ASP A 65 10.03 -10.95 -2.97
CA ASP A 65 9.24 -12.14 -2.62
C ASP A 65 7.77 -11.80 -2.44
N THR A 66 7.46 -10.64 -1.87
CA THR A 66 6.09 -10.11 -1.81
C THR A 66 5.54 -9.91 -3.23
N VAL A 67 6.31 -9.32 -4.14
CA VAL A 67 5.91 -9.17 -5.55
C VAL A 67 5.59 -10.53 -6.19
N ARG A 68 6.40 -11.57 -5.93
CA ARG A 68 6.13 -12.93 -6.45
C ARG A 68 4.87 -13.53 -5.85
N ALA A 69 4.61 -13.31 -4.57
CA ALA A 69 3.39 -13.77 -3.91
C ALA A 69 2.15 -13.06 -4.49
N ASP A 70 2.22 -11.75 -4.66
CA ASP A 70 1.18 -10.92 -5.27
C ASP A 70 0.89 -11.31 -6.73
N LEU A 71 1.94 -11.64 -7.51
CA LEU A 71 1.74 -12.17 -8.87
C LEU A 71 1.03 -13.53 -8.85
N ARG A 72 1.43 -14.43 -7.95
CA ARG A 72 0.79 -15.76 -7.84
C ARG A 72 -0.65 -15.69 -7.36
N SER A 73 -0.99 -14.77 -6.45
CA SER A 73 -2.38 -14.56 -6.03
C SER A 73 -3.26 -14.07 -7.19
N GLN A 74 -2.65 -13.42 -8.19
CA GLN A 74 -3.27 -13.00 -9.45
C GLN A 74 -3.21 -14.08 -10.55
N GLY A 75 -2.81 -15.30 -10.22
CA GLY A 75 -2.70 -16.44 -11.14
C GLY A 75 -1.50 -16.35 -12.10
N ILE A 76 -0.53 -15.47 -11.83
CA ILE A 76 0.67 -15.31 -12.65
C ILE A 76 1.84 -16.01 -11.96
N ASP A 77 2.45 -16.99 -12.62
CA ASP A 77 3.71 -17.56 -12.14
C ASP A 77 4.91 -16.91 -12.85
N PRO A 78 5.63 -15.98 -12.19
CA PRO A 78 6.79 -15.32 -12.77
C PRO A 78 7.99 -16.26 -12.99
N ALA A 79 7.95 -17.51 -12.54
CA ALA A 79 8.98 -18.50 -12.88
C ALA A 79 8.79 -19.05 -14.30
N THR A 80 7.56 -19.27 -14.73
CA THR A 80 7.21 -19.86 -16.03
C THR A 80 6.77 -18.83 -17.06
N ASP A 81 6.22 -17.69 -16.62
CA ASP A 81 5.74 -16.57 -17.46
C ASP A 81 6.82 -15.49 -17.66
N ARG A 82 8.09 -15.91 -17.84
CA ARG A 82 9.19 -14.95 -18.09
C ARG A 82 9.25 -14.46 -19.53
N GLY A 83 8.39 -14.98 -20.41
CA GLY A 83 8.60 -14.91 -21.85
C GLY A 83 9.83 -15.73 -22.21
N ALA A 84 9.64 -16.85 -22.90
CA ALA A 84 10.74 -17.39 -23.71
C ALA A 84 11.25 -16.26 -24.64
N PRO A 85 12.56 -16.22 -24.96
CA PRO A 85 13.10 -15.16 -25.80
C PRO A 85 12.28 -15.06 -27.10
N ILE A 86 11.88 -13.84 -27.46
CA ILE A 86 11.50 -13.55 -28.84
C ILE A 86 12.71 -13.90 -29.71
N SER A 87 12.57 -14.98 -30.48
CA SER A 87 13.52 -15.37 -31.53
C SER A 87 13.65 -14.28 -32.58
#